data_AF-A0A1U7EB68-F1
#
_entry.id   AF-A0A1U7EB68-F1
#
_cell.length_a   1.000
_cell.length_b   1.000
_cell.length_c   1.000
_cell.angle_alpha   90.00
_cell.angle_beta   90.00
_cell.angle_gamma   90.00
#
_symmetry.space_group_name_H-M   'P 1'
#
loop_
_entity.id
_entity.type
_entity.pdbx_description
1 polymer ?
#
loop_
_entity_poly.entity_id
_entity_poly.type
_entity_poly.pdbx_seq_one_letter_code
_entity_poly.pdbx_strand_id
1 'polypeptide(L)'
;MTDSLQLWLASGQTVIHNSLLQHYATIGLDETELIFIIQMQSYLDQSVFFPNMAEIANRMDRTEADIFSILHSLIQKNIISISTEKDDQGKVVDSYSLLPLYKKLQELLSRKKGLFEEKQQSINLLEIFQKEFGRLLTPIEMQTIGEWLDRDHYSQDIILEALREAVLNQKYSLKYIDRILLSWDKKNIRSSSQAKEETKRFAHSKNKESAPTDEKELIPLFNWLEE
;
A
#
# COMPACT_ATOMS: atom_id res chain seq x y z
N MET A 1 51.92 23.75 -0.84
CA MET A 1 51.48 22.40 -0.40
C MET A 1 50.09 22.40 0.25
N THR A 2 49.50 23.56 0.56
CA THR A 2 48.17 23.69 1.17
C THR A 2 47.00 23.75 0.17
N ASP A 3 47.27 23.90 -1.13
CA ASP A 3 46.23 24.13 -2.15
C ASP A 3 45.48 22.87 -2.61
N SER A 4 46.13 21.70 -2.61
CA SER A 4 45.52 20.46 -3.12
C SER A 4 44.37 19.96 -2.25
N LEU A 5 44.48 20.13 -0.93
CA LEU A 5 43.45 19.70 0.03
C LEU A 5 42.23 20.65 0.01
N GLN A 6 42.45 21.95 -0.17
CA GLN A 6 41.36 22.91 -0.33
C GLN A 6 40.61 22.68 -1.65
N LEU A 7 41.32 22.40 -2.74
CA LEU A 7 40.72 22.05 -4.03
C LEU A 7 39.87 20.77 -3.94
N TRP A 8 40.38 19.76 -3.23
CA TRP A 8 39.66 18.50 -3.00
C TRP A 8 38.42 18.67 -2.11
N LEU A 9 38.47 19.52 -1.09
CA LEU A 9 37.28 19.84 -0.29
C LEU A 9 36.24 20.63 -1.09
N ALA A 10 36.69 21.50 -2.01
CA ALA A 10 35.82 22.30 -2.87
C ALA A 10 35.15 21.49 -3.99
N SER A 11 35.67 20.31 -4.36
CA SER A 11 35.05 19.48 -5.41
C SER A 11 33.70 18.86 -4.99
N GLY A 12 33.34 18.94 -3.71
CA GLY A 12 32.05 18.49 -3.21
C GLY A 12 31.90 16.97 -3.22
N GLN A 13 30.69 16.51 -2.92
CA GLN A 13 30.31 15.10 -2.91
C GLN A 13 28.91 14.97 -3.48
N THR A 14 28.68 13.93 -4.27
CA THR A 14 27.35 13.60 -4.80
C THR A 14 26.71 12.52 -3.94
N VAL A 15 25.53 12.81 -3.39
CA VAL A 15 24.78 11.87 -2.56
C VAL A 15 23.70 11.21 -3.40
N ILE A 16 23.67 9.87 -3.37
CA ILE A 16 22.70 9.09 -4.14
C ILE A 16 21.85 8.27 -3.18
N HIS A 17 20.53 8.29 -3.40
CA HIS A 17 19.62 7.44 -2.63
C HIS A 17 19.85 5.97 -2.97
N ASN A 18 20.01 5.12 -1.94
CA ASN A 18 20.20 3.68 -2.12
C ASN A 18 19.08 3.02 -2.94
N SER A 19 17.85 3.55 -2.85
CA SER A 19 16.72 3.08 -3.65
C SER A 19 16.99 3.17 -5.16
N LEU A 20 17.73 4.19 -5.62
CA LEU A 20 18.14 4.29 -7.02
C LEU A 20 19.13 3.17 -7.37
N LEU A 21 20.18 2.99 -6.57
CA LEU A 21 21.18 1.93 -6.78
C LEU A 21 20.59 0.53 -6.76
N GLN A 22 19.56 0.30 -5.94
CA GLN A 22 18.90 -1.00 -5.82
C GLN A 22 17.89 -1.27 -6.96
N HIS A 23 17.35 -0.24 -7.61
CA HIS A 23 16.20 -0.38 -8.51
C HIS A 23 16.37 0.29 -9.89
N TYR A 24 17.54 0.83 -10.23
CA TYR A 24 17.80 1.46 -11.53
C TYR A 24 17.47 0.51 -12.71
N ALA A 25 17.90 -0.75 -12.63
CA ALA A 25 17.59 -1.75 -13.65
C ALA A 25 16.08 -2.01 -13.79
N THR A 26 15.33 -1.98 -12.68
CA THR A 26 13.87 -2.18 -12.69
C THR A 26 13.12 -1.02 -13.35
N ILE A 27 13.68 0.19 -13.31
CA ILE A 27 13.12 1.36 -14.00
C ILE A 27 13.64 1.53 -15.43
N GLY A 28 14.39 0.54 -15.94
CA GLY A 28 14.84 0.47 -17.33
C GLY A 28 16.14 1.21 -17.62
N LEU A 29 16.95 1.46 -16.60
CA LEU A 29 18.30 2.05 -16.73
C LEU A 29 19.37 0.96 -16.83
N ASP A 30 20.35 1.17 -17.69
CA ASP A 30 21.60 0.43 -17.67
C ASP A 30 22.67 1.12 -16.78
N GLU A 31 23.83 0.49 -16.63
CA GLU A 31 24.93 0.99 -15.80
C GLU A 31 25.52 2.29 -16.37
N THR A 32 25.58 2.44 -17.70
CA THR A 32 26.14 3.62 -18.35
C THR A 32 25.23 4.82 -18.15
N GLU A 33 23.93 4.62 -18.34
CA GLU A 33 22.88 5.59 -18.07
C GLU A 33 22.83 5.99 -16.58
N LEU A 34 23.02 5.03 -15.66
CA LEU A 34 23.12 5.33 -14.22
C LEU A 34 24.33 6.23 -13.92
N ILE A 35 25.51 5.91 -14.46
CA ILE A 35 26.70 6.75 -14.27
C ILE A 35 26.47 8.14 -14.86
N PHE A 36 25.84 8.24 -16.03
CA PHE A 36 25.47 9.54 -16.60
C PHE A 36 24.55 10.34 -15.68
N ILE A 37 23.52 9.71 -15.10
CA ILE A 37 22.62 10.35 -14.12
C ILE A 37 23.39 10.84 -12.89
N ILE A 38 24.37 10.07 -12.41
CA ILE A 38 25.21 10.46 -11.26
C ILE A 38 26.08 11.67 -11.62
N GLN A 39 26.67 11.69 -12.82
CA GLN A 39 27.41 12.86 -13.31
C GLN A 39 26.50 14.09 -13.41
N MET A 40 25.30 13.94 -13.97
CA MET A 40 24.30 15.00 -14.03
C MET A 40 23.95 15.51 -12.62
N GLN A 41 23.67 14.61 -11.66
CA GLN A 41 23.40 14.98 -10.28
C GLN A 41 24.55 15.77 -9.65
N SER A 42 25.81 15.38 -9.92
CA SER A 42 26.98 16.14 -9.45
C SER A 42 26.98 17.59 -9.94
N TYR A 43 26.55 17.87 -11.17
CA TYR A 43 26.43 19.23 -11.68
C TYR A 43 25.23 19.97 -11.07
N LEU A 44 24.09 19.28 -10.93
CA LEU A 44 22.89 19.85 -10.30
C LEU A 44 23.14 20.23 -8.83
N ASP A 45 23.89 19.43 -8.08
CA ASP A 45 24.29 19.72 -6.70
C ASP A 45 25.16 20.99 -6.59
N GLN A 46 25.89 21.32 -7.66
CA GLN A 46 26.68 22.55 -7.79
C GLN A 46 25.88 23.72 -8.40
N SER A 47 24.55 23.59 -8.49
CA SER A 47 23.64 24.56 -9.12
C SER A 47 23.90 24.81 -10.60
N VAL A 48 24.54 23.86 -11.29
CA VAL A 48 24.74 23.86 -12.74
C VAL A 48 23.61 23.06 -13.38
N PHE A 49 22.52 23.74 -13.72
CA PHE A 49 21.29 23.12 -14.25
C PHE A 49 21.36 22.75 -15.73
N PHE A 50 22.37 23.24 -16.46
CA PHE A 50 22.60 22.94 -17.87
C PHE A 50 24.08 22.66 -18.13
N PRO A 51 24.58 21.47 -17.71
CA PRO A 51 25.99 21.13 -17.82
C PRO A 51 26.42 20.93 -19.27
N ASN A 52 27.72 21.14 -19.51
CA ASN A 52 28.31 20.94 -20.83
C ASN A 52 28.54 19.44 -21.09
N MET A 53 27.97 18.93 -22.19
CA MET A 53 28.07 17.52 -22.57
C MET A 53 29.51 17.09 -22.87
N ALA A 54 30.37 18.00 -23.35
CA ALA A 54 31.79 17.72 -23.59
C ALA A 54 32.54 17.38 -22.29
N GLU A 55 32.21 18.06 -21.20
CA GLU A 55 32.83 17.79 -19.90
C GLU A 55 32.39 16.45 -19.35
N ILE A 56 31.10 16.11 -19.49
CA ILE A 56 30.58 14.81 -19.08
C ILE A 56 31.20 13.68 -19.93
N ALA A 57 31.34 13.90 -21.23
CA ALA A 57 32.01 12.96 -22.15
C ALA A 57 33.44 12.67 -21.71
N ASN A 58 34.20 13.70 -21.36
CA ASN A 58 35.56 13.56 -20.85
C ASN A 58 35.59 12.81 -19.49
N ARG A 59 34.66 13.10 -18.57
CA ARG A 59 34.57 12.40 -17.27
C ARG A 59 34.22 10.91 -17.42
N MET A 60 33.44 10.56 -18.44
CA MET A 60 33.00 9.18 -18.71
C MET A 60 33.93 8.44 -19.67
N ASP A 61 34.98 9.09 -20.19
CA ASP A 61 35.87 8.55 -21.24
C ASP A 61 35.06 8.04 -22.46
N ARG A 62 34.25 8.95 -23.00
CA ARG A 62 33.33 8.72 -24.12
C ARG A 62 33.37 9.88 -25.12
N THR A 63 32.79 9.66 -26.30
CA THR A 63 32.60 10.74 -27.26
C THR A 63 31.37 11.57 -26.91
N GLU A 64 31.34 12.84 -27.32
CA GLU A 64 30.15 13.68 -27.17
C GLU A 64 28.92 13.08 -27.85
N ALA A 65 29.10 12.45 -29.01
CA ALA A 65 28.02 11.78 -29.74
C ALA A 65 27.38 10.66 -28.91
N ASP A 66 28.19 9.87 -28.20
CA ASP A 66 27.69 8.81 -27.31
C ASP A 66 26.91 9.41 -26.12
N ILE A 67 27.42 10.49 -25.53
CA ILE A 67 26.73 11.20 -24.43
C ILE A 67 25.39 11.77 -24.87
N PHE A 68 25.32 12.37 -26.07
CA PHE A 68 24.05 12.84 -26.61
C PHE A 68 23.08 11.69 -26.89
N SER A 69 23.58 10.52 -27.32
CA SER A 69 22.76 9.33 -27.50
C SER A 69 22.16 8.85 -26.17
N ILE A 70 22.97 8.79 -25.10
CA ILE A 70 22.55 8.45 -23.74
C ILE A 70 21.49 9.45 -23.25
N LEU A 71 21.77 10.74 -23.37
CA LEU A 71 20.84 11.79 -22.96
C LEU A 71 19.49 11.66 -23.70
N HIS A 72 19.53 11.45 -25.00
CA HIS A 72 18.33 11.28 -25.81
C HIS A 72 17.54 10.03 -25.40
N SER A 73 18.22 8.89 -25.16
CA SER A 73 17.61 7.67 -24.59
C SER A 73 16.88 7.98 -23.28
N LEU A 74 17.53 8.70 -22.37
CA LEU A 74 16.97 9.05 -21.06
C LEU A 74 15.76 10.00 -21.15
N ILE A 75 15.74 10.91 -22.12
CA ILE A 75 14.60 11.78 -22.38
C ILE A 75 13.44 10.96 -22.96
N GLN A 76 13.70 10.08 -23.93
CA GLN A 76 12.67 9.19 -24.51
C GLN A 76 12.08 8.24 -23.45
N LYS A 77 12.92 7.74 -22.54
CA LYS A 77 12.49 6.96 -21.40
C LYS A 77 11.74 7.79 -20.35
N ASN A 78 11.60 9.10 -20.51
CA ASN A 78 11.00 10.02 -19.53
C ASN A 78 11.68 9.91 -18.15
N ILE A 79 13.01 9.87 -18.15
CA ILE A 79 13.86 9.83 -16.94
C ILE A 79 14.46 11.22 -16.69
N ILE A 80 14.85 11.89 -17.76
CA ILE A 80 15.31 13.29 -17.76
C ILE A 80 14.29 14.13 -18.52
N SER A 81 13.98 15.31 -17.99
CA SER A 81 13.21 16.33 -18.72
C SER A 81 14.05 17.58 -18.93
N ILE A 82 13.81 18.28 -20.03
CA ILE A 82 14.37 19.60 -20.31
C ILE A 82 13.26 20.63 -20.12
N SER A 83 13.50 21.64 -19.29
CA SER A 83 12.62 22.78 -19.09
C SER A 83 13.30 24.06 -19.55
N THR A 84 12.54 24.89 -20.26
CA THR A 84 12.99 26.18 -20.77
C THR A 84 12.26 27.27 -19.99
N GLU A 85 13.00 28.03 -19.17
CA GLU A 85 12.45 29.10 -18.34
C GLU A 85 13.01 30.45 -18.77
N LYS A 86 12.28 31.53 -18.50
CA LYS A 86 12.80 32.90 -18.66
C LYS A 86 13.41 33.33 -17.33
N ASP A 87 14.68 33.70 -17.34
CA ASP A 87 15.33 34.29 -16.17
C ASP A 87 14.71 35.66 -15.82
N ASP A 88 15.14 36.21 -14.67
CA ASP A 88 14.70 37.54 -14.19
C ASP A 88 15.02 38.69 -15.17
N GLN A 89 15.84 38.44 -16.19
CA GLN A 89 16.20 39.39 -17.25
C GLN A 89 15.46 39.12 -18.57
N GLY A 90 14.51 38.17 -18.57
CA GLY A 90 13.71 37.79 -19.73
C GLY A 90 14.46 36.93 -20.76
N LYS A 91 15.68 36.48 -20.45
CA LYS A 91 16.46 35.59 -21.30
C LYS A 91 15.99 34.15 -21.10
N VAL A 92 15.85 33.45 -22.21
CA VAL A 92 15.45 32.04 -22.23
C VAL A 92 16.64 31.16 -21.85
N VAL A 93 16.48 30.35 -20.81
CA VAL A 93 17.51 29.45 -20.28
C VAL A 93 16.93 28.04 -20.17
N ASP A 94 17.66 27.07 -20.74
CA ASP A 94 17.33 25.66 -20.65
C ASP A 94 17.91 25.05 -19.37
N SER A 95 17.22 24.06 -18.82
CA SER A 95 17.61 23.35 -17.61
C SER A 95 17.21 21.87 -17.70
N TYR A 96 18.07 20.99 -17.20
CA TYR A 96 17.75 19.57 -17.05
C TYR A 96 17.19 19.29 -15.66
N SER A 97 16.22 18.38 -15.61
CA SER A 97 15.61 17.93 -14.35
C SER A 97 15.54 16.41 -14.28
N LEU A 98 15.94 15.89 -13.12
CA LEU A 98 15.81 14.48 -12.73
C LEU A 98 14.50 14.20 -11.98
N LEU A 99 13.58 15.15 -11.91
CA LEU A 99 12.28 14.93 -11.27
C LEU A 99 11.50 13.73 -11.85
N PRO A 100 11.48 13.46 -13.18
CA PRO A 100 10.80 12.30 -13.73
C PRO A 100 11.37 10.96 -13.22
N LEU A 101 12.70 10.85 -13.08
CA LEU A 101 13.38 9.71 -12.46
C LEU A 101 12.83 9.42 -11.05
N TYR A 102 12.80 10.44 -10.20
CA TYR A 102 12.38 10.29 -8.80
C TYR A 102 10.90 9.94 -8.68
N LYS A 103 10.04 10.47 -9.55
CA LYS A 103 8.62 10.08 -9.62
C LYS A 103 8.45 8.59 -9.96
N LYS A 104 9.17 8.09 -10.97
CA LYS A 104 9.15 6.66 -11.31
C LYS A 104 9.63 5.78 -10.15
N LEU A 105 10.68 6.20 -9.47
CA LEU A 105 11.20 5.48 -8.31
C LEU A 105 10.17 5.46 -7.16
N GLN A 106 9.50 6.58 -6.91
CA GLN A 106 8.43 6.67 -5.91
C GLN A 106 7.26 5.73 -6.24
N GLU A 107 6.82 5.70 -7.50
CA GLU A 107 5.74 4.79 -7.94
C GLU A 107 6.11 3.32 -7.72
N LEU A 108 7.35 2.93 -8.05
CA LEU A 108 7.86 1.58 -7.84
C LEU A 108 7.86 1.22 -6.35
N LEU A 109 8.38 2.10 -5.50
CA LEU A 109 8.45 1.87 -4.05
C LEU A 109 7.06 1.82 -3.41
N SER A 110 6.13 2.67 -3.86
CA SER A 110 4.76 2.71 -3.36
C SER A 110 4.01 1.42 -3.71
N ARG A 111 4.18 0.89 -4.93
CA ARG A 111 3.60 -0.41 -5.31
C ARG A 111 4.14 -1.55 -4.44
N LYS A 112 5.46 -1.59 -4.19
CA LYS A 112 6.06 -2.60 -3.31
C LYS A 112 5.54 -2.50 -1.87
N LYS A 113 5.36 -1.28 -1.38
CA LYS A 113 4.83 -1.05 -0.02
C LYS A 113 3.37 -1.50 0.11
N GLY A 114 2.51 -1.17 -0.85
CA GLY A 114 1.11 -1.63 -0.87
C GLY A 114 1.00 -3.17 -0.88
N LEU A 115 1.77 -3.84 -1.73
CA LEU A 115 1.82 -5.31 -1.78
C LEU A 115 2.33 -5.94 -0.47
N PHE A 116 3.26 -5.28 0.23
CA PHE A 116 3.76 -5.75 1.51
C PHE A 116 2.74 -5.53 2.63
N GLU A 117 2.07 -4.37 2.65
CA GLU A 117 1.02 -4.06 3.62
C GLU A 117 -0.18 -5.01 3.46
N GLU A 118 -0.63 -5.28 2.23
CA GLU A 118 -1.71 -6.25 1.94
C GLU A 118 -1.32 -7.69 2.35
N LYS A 119 -0.09 -8.11 2.06
CA LYS A 119 0.41 -9.43 2.51
C LYS A 119 0.51 -9.52 4.03
N GLN A 120 0.97 -8.46 4.69
CA GLN A 120 1.10 -8.46 6.14
C GLN A 120 -0.26 -8.44 6.83
N GLN A 121 -1.23 -7.71 6.29
CA GLN A 121 -2.61 -7.68 6.75
C GLN A 121 -3.31 -9.04 6.60
N SER A 122 -3.18 -9.69 5.44
CA SER A 122 -3.72 -11.03 5.20
C SER A 122 -3.06 -12.10 6.10
N ILE A 123 -1.75 -12.06 6.29
CA ILE A 123 -1.06 -12.94 7.26
C ILE A 123 -1.60 -12.73 8.67
N ASN A 124 -1.74 -11.47 9.10
CA ASN A 124 -2.24 -11.15 10.44
C ASN A 124 -3.70 -11.64 10.65
N LEU A 125 -4.55 -11.50 9.63
CA LEU A 125 -5.92 -12.02 9.68
C LEU A 125 -5.94 -13.54 9.87
N LEU A 126 -5.15 -14.28 9.08
CA LEU A 126 -5.09 -15.74 9.19
C LEU A 126 -4.57 -16.21 10.55
N GLU A 127 -3.56 -15.52 11.11
CA GLU A 127 -3.03 -15.81 12.45
C GLU A 127 -4.09 -15.63 13.54
N ILE A 128 -4.90 -14.56 13.47
CA ILE A 128 -5.98 -14.32 14.43
C ILE A 128 -7.01 -15.45 14.37
N PHE A 129 -7.43 -15.88 13.17
CA PHE A 129 -8.36 -17.01 13.03
C PHE A 129 -7.81 -18.29 13.63
N GLN A 130 -6.54 -18.61 13.39
CA GLN A 130 -5.90 -19.81 13.95
C GLN A 130 -5.88 -19.78 15.48
N LYS A 131 -5.57 -18.61 16.06
CA LYS A 131 -5.57 -18.40 17.50
C LYS A 131 -6.96 -18.59 18.11
N GLU A 132 -7.99 -17.97 17.53
CA GLU A 132 -9.36 -18.08 18.04
C GLU A 132 -9.95 -19.48 17.84
N PHE A 133 -9.57 -20.19 16.79
CA PHE A 133 -10.03 -21.56 16.55
C PHE A 133 -9.24 -22.60 17.36
N GLY A 134 -8.11 -22.22 17.95
CA GLY A 134 -7.22 -23.12 18.70
C GLY A 134 -6.56 -24.19 17.83
N ARG A 135 -6.51 -23.98 16.50
CA ARG A 135 -5.90 -24.92 15.54
C ARG A 135 -5.43 -24.20 14.29
N LEU A 136 -4.58 -24.87 13.52
CA LEU A 136 -4.22 -24.41 12.19
C LEU A 136 -5.43 -24.46 11.24
N LEU A 137 -5.50 -23.47 10.34
CA LEU A 137 -6.47 -23.45 9.27
C LEU A 137 -6.01 -24.38 8.15
N THR A 138 -6.97 -25.07 7.54
CA THR A 138 -6.73 -25.87 6.34
C THR A 138 -6.56 -24.96 5.12
N PRO A 139 -5.93 -25.43 4.03
CA PRO A 139 -5.79 -24.65 2.79
C PRO A 139 -7.11 -24.11 2.25
N ILE A 140 -8.18 -24.91 2.34
CA ILE A 140 -9.53 -24.53 1.91
C ILE A 140 -10.06 -23.39 2.77
N GLU A 141 -9.84 -23.45 4.08
CA GLU A 141 -10.27 -22.39 5.01
C GLU A 141 -9.51 -21.08 4.79
N MET A 142 -8.21 -21.14 4.53
CA MET A 142 -7.41 -19.96 4.16
C MET A 142 -7.91 -19.35 2.85
N GLN A 143 -8.26 -20.17 1.87
CA GLN A 143 -8.85 -19.72 0.62
C GLN A 143 -10.21 -19.04 0.86
N THR A 144 -11.09 -19.61 1.68
CA THR A 144 -12.39 -19.00 2.00
C THR A 144 -12.23 -17.62 2.64
N ILE A 145 -11.27 -17.45 3.55
CA ILE A 145 -10.98 -16.14 4.16
C ILE A 145 -10.44 -15.16 3.11
N GLY A 146 -9.61 -15.63 2.18
CA GLY A 146 -9.15 -14.83 1.04
C GLY A 146 -10.31 -14.40 0.12
N GLU A 147 -11.27 -15.28 -0.16
CA GLU A 147 -12.44 -14.97 -0.99
C GLU A 147 -13.30 -13.86 -0.37
N TRP A 148 -13.43 -13.79 0.95
CA TRP A 148 -14.13 -12.69 1.62
C TRP A 148 -13.47 -11.31 1.38
N LEU A 149 -12.13 -11.27 1.29
CA LEU A 149 -11.38 -10.04 1.01
C LEU A 149 -11.43 -9.69 -0.48
N ASP A 150 -11.17 -10.67 -1.35
CA ASP A 150 -10.93 -10.44 -2.78
C ASP A 150 -12.23 -10.36 -3.59
N ARG A 151 -13.19 -11.26 -3.31
CA ARG A 151 -14.43 -11.39 -4.08
C ARG A 151 -15.56 -10.58 -3.47
N ASP A 152 -15.76 -10.74 -2.16
CA ASP A 152 -16.87 -10.08 -1.46
C ASP A 152 -16.52 -8.67 -0.99
N HIS A 153 -15.24 -8.26 -1.12
CA HIS A 153 -14.73 -6.93 -0.78
C HIS A 153 -15.04 -6.52 0.67
N TYR A 154 -15.11 -7.49 1.59
CA TYR A 154 -15.25 -7.18 3.01
C TYR A 154 -13.95 -6.59 3.55
N SER A 155 -14.07 -5.57 4.39
CA SER A 155 -12.90 -5.06 5.11
C SER A 155 -12.46 -6.05 6.19
N GLN A 156 -11.15 -6.13 6.42
CA GLN A 156 -10.57 -7.00 7.45
C GLN A 156 -11.23 -6.78 8.82
N ASP A 157 -11.54 -5.53 9.17
CA ASP A 157 -12.19 -5.20 10.44
C ASP A 157 -13.57 -5.84 10.58
N ILE A 158 -14.36 -5.89 9.50
CA ILE A 158 -15.69 -6.53 9.53
C ILE A 158 -15.53 -8.04 9.70
N ILE A 159 -14.57 -8.67 9.00
CA ILE A 159 -14.31 -10.10 9.12
C ILE A 159 -13.89 -10.44 10.56
N LEU A 160 -13.06 -9.61 11.18
CA LEU A 160 -12.65 -9.78 12.58
C LEU A 160 -13.81 -9.61 13.57
N GLU A 161 -14.72 -8.67 13.36
CA GLU A 161 -15.91 -8.56 14.21
C GLU A 161 -16.85 -9.77 14.04
N ALA A 162 -17.02 -10.28 12.82
CA ALA A 162 -17.81 -11.48 12.56
C ALA A 162 -17.20 -12.72 13.24
N LEU A 163 -15.86 -12.83 13.22
CA LEU A 163 -15.13 -13.85 13.97
C LEU A 163 -15.40 -13.71 15.48
N ARG A 164 -15.30 -12.50 16.05
CA ARG A 164 -15.59 -12.29 17.48
C ARG A 164 -17.02 -12.68 17.83
N GLU A 165 -18.01 -12.34 17.01
CA GLU A 165 -19.39 -12.75 17.24
C GLU A 165 -19.55 -14.28 17.20
N ALA A 166 -18.86 -14.95 16.28
CA ALA A 166 -18.85 -16.41 16.20
C ALA A 166 -18.24 -17.05 17.46
N VAL A 167 -17.12 -16.52 17.96
CA VAL A 167 -16.47 -16.95 19.21
C VAL A 167 -17.38 -16.71 20.41
N LEU A 168 -18.01 -15.54 20.52
CA LEU A 168 -18.96 -15.21 21.61
C LEU A 168 -20.17 -16.15 21.64
N ASN A 169 -20.64 -16.59 20.47
CA ASN A 169 -21.72 -17.58 20.36
C ASN A 169 -21.21 -19.04 20.43
N GLN A 170 -19.93 -19.27 20.71
CA GLN A 170 -19.26 -20.58 20.77
C GLN A 170 -19.39 -21.41 19.47
N LYS A 171 -19.45 -20.75 18.32
CA LYS A 171 -19.62 -21.36 16.99
C LYS A 171 -18.41 -21.11 16.10
N TYR A 172 -17.39 -21.95 16.24
CA TYR A 172 -16.12 -21.89 15.50
C TYR A 172 -16.25 -22.55 14.11
N SER A 173 -17.02 -21.93 13.22
CA SER A 173 -17.20 -22.42 11.84
C SER A 173 -17.18 -21.27 10.86
N LEU A 174 -16.35 -21.37 9.80
CA LEU A 174 -16.34 -20.38 8.72
C LEU A 174 -17.72 -20.25 8.06
N LYS A 175 -18.50 -21.32 7.96
CA LYS A 175 -19.89 -21.27 7.44
C LYS A 175 -20.81 -20.43 8.32
N TYR A 176 -20.54 -20.35 9.62
CA TYR A 176 -21.31 -19.51 10.53
C TYR A 176 -20.90 -18.05 10.38
N ILE A 177 -19.60 -17.78 10.28
CA ILE A 177 -19.06 -16.44 10.02
C ILE A 177 -19.56 -15.90 8.68
N ASP A 178 -19.59 -16.73 7.64
CA ASP A 178 -20.13 -16.40 6.32
C ASP A 178 -21.60 -15.92 6.39
N ARG A 179 -22.44 -16.59 7.19
CA ARG A 179 -23.83 -16.18 7.41
C ARG A 179 -23.94 -14.84 8.13
N ILE A 180 -23.03 -14.56 9.08
CA ILE A 180 -22.98 -13.27 9.77
C ILE A 180 -22.63 -12.18 8.75
N LEU A 181 -21.57 -12.38 7.96
CA LEU A 181 -21.13 -11.44 6.92
C LEU A 181 -22.24 -11.15 5.90
N LEU A 182 -22.90 -12.20 5.38
CA LEU A 182 -24.05 -12.06 4.47
C LEU A 182 -25.23 -11.33 5.12
N SER A 183 -25.50 -11.56 6.41
CA SER A 183 -26.56 -10.85 7.12
C SER A 183 -26.22 -9.36 7.29
N TRP A 184 -24.95 -9.04 7.51
CA TRP A 184 -24.49 -7.66 7.68
C TRP A 184 -24.48 -6.91 6.35
N ASP A 185 -24.06 -7.57 5.28
CA ASP A 185 -24.09 -7.00 3.93
C ASP A 185 -25.52 -6.64 3.49
N LYS A 186 -26.49 -7.54 3.74
CA LYS A 186 -27.92 -7.26 3.50
C LYS A 186 -28.46 -6.05 4.27
N LYS A 187 -27.86 -5.73 5.42
CA LYS A 187 -28.22 -4.58 6.26
C LYS A 187 -27.40 -3.32 5.90
N ASN A 188 -26.59 -3.35 4.85
CA ASN A 188 -25.66 -2.29 4.46
C ASN A 188 -24.67 -1.88 5.57
N ILE A 189 -24.30 -2.82 6.44
CA ILE A 189 -23.32 -2.59 7.50
C ILE A 189 -21.93 -2.70 6.89
N ARG A 190 -21.27 -1.55 6.69
CA ARG A 190 -19.94 -1.48 6.04
C ARG A 190 -18.85 -0.92 6.95
N SER A 191 -19.16 -0.64 8.21
CA SER A 191 -18.19 -0.13 9.19
C SER A 191 -18.10 -1.06 10.40
N SER A 192 -16.89 -1.23 10.94
CA SER A 192 -16.65 -1.95 12.21
C SER A 192 -17.50 -1.40 13.36
N SER A 193 -17.72 -0.08 13.40
CA SER A 193 -18.55 0.55 14.44
C SER A 193 -20.01 0.09 14.36
N GLN A 194 -20.57 -0.01 13.15
CA GLN A 194 -21.94 -0.46 12.92
C GLN A 194 -22.09 -1.97 13.19
N ALA A 195 -21.08 -2.77 12.83
CA ALA A 195 -21.05 -4.19 13.13
C ALA A 195 -21.12 -4.45 14.64
N LYS A 196 -20.30 -3.74 15.43
CA LYS A 196 -20.31 -3.83 16.90
C LYS A 196 -21.66 -3.46 17.51
N GLU A 197 -22.33 -2.43 16.99
CA GLU A 197 -23.66 -2.03 17.45
C GLU A 197 -24.71 -3.10 17.16
N GLU A 198 -24.66 -3.73 15.99
CA GLU A 198 -25.60 -4.79 15.63
C GLU A 198 -25.35 -6.08 16.41
N THR A 199 -24.09 -6.45 16.68
CA THR A 199 -23.77 -7.56 17.59
C THR A 199 -24.33 -7.31 19.00
N LYS A 200 -24.22 -6.06 19.52
CA LYS A 200 -24.82 -5.69 20.82
C LYS A 200 -26.36 -5.76 20.79
N ARG A 201 -27.00 -5.30 19.72
CA ARG A 201 -28.46 -5.38 19.56
C ARG A 201 -28.95 -6.81 19.50
N PHE A 202 -28.26 -7.68 18.78
CA PHE A 202 -28.61 -9.10 18.66
C PHE A 202 -28.43 -9.86 19.99
N ALA A 203 -27.40 -9.53 20.77
CA ALA A 203 -27.23 -10.06 22.12
C ALA A 203 -28.37 -9.62 23.06
N HIS A 204 -28.80 -8.35 22.98
CA HIS A 204 -29.90 -7.83 23.77
C HIS A 204 -31.28 -8.42 23.39
N SER A 205 -31.51 -8.74 22.11
CA SER A 205 -32.77 -9.37 21.69
C SER A 205 -32.89 -10.81 22.17
N LYS A 206 -31.80 -11.60 22.17
CA LYS A 206 -31.79 -12.98 22.71
C LYS A 206 -32.07 -13.05 24.22
N ASN A 207 -31.61 -12.06 24.99
CA ASN A 207 -31.88 -12.01 26.45
C ASN A 207 -33.32 -11.60 26.78
N LYS A 208 -34.08 -11.01 25.85
CA LYS A 208 -35.49 -10.64 26.07
C LYS A 208 -36.47 -11.80 25.83
N GLU A 209 -36.07 -12.82 25.07
CA GLU A 209 -36.90 -14.01 24.79
C GLU A 209 -36.69 -15.15 25.81
N SER A 210 -35.88 -14.94 26.85
CA SER A 210 -35.53 -15.95 27.88
C SER A 210 -35.89 -15.52 29.31
N ALA A 211 -36.91 -14.67 29.48
CA ALA A 211 -37.56 -14.49 30.78
C ALA A 211 -38.68 -15.56 30.96
N PRO A 212 -38.76 -16.28 32.09
CA PRO A 212 -39.82 -17.24 32.32
C PRO A 212 -41.13 -16.50 32.61
N THR A 213 -42.13 -16.68 31.77
CA THR A 213 -43.50 -16.26 32.04
C THR A 213 -44.14 -17.29 32.97
N ASP A 214 -43.84 -17.19 34.28
CA ASP A 214 -44.65 -17.77 35.34
C ASP A 214 -45.49 -16.63 35.93
N GLU A 215 -46.68 -16.41 35.38
CA GLU A 215 -47.77 -15.79 36.13
C GLU A 215 -49.11 -16.28 35.57
N LYS A 216 -49.77 -17.07 36.41
CA LYS A 216 -51.14 -17.53 36.26
C LYS A 216 -52.07 -16.32 36.23
N GLU A 217 -52.73 -16.08 35.11
CA GLU A 217 -54.07 -15.50 35.12
C GLU A 217 -55.06 -16.52 34.55
N LEU A 218 -56.01 -16.87 35.41
CA LEU A 218 -57.05 -17.85 35.20
C LEU A 218 -57.95 -17.42 34.04
N ILE A 219 -57.97 -18.20 32.97
CA ILE A 219 -59.08 -18.19 32.01
C ILE A 219 -60.23 -18.97 32.65
N PRO A 220 -61.43 -18.39 32.85
CA PRO A 220 -62.59 -19.15 33.29
C PRO A 220 -62.94 -20.19 32.22
N LEU A 221 -62.99 -21.46 32.64
CA LEU A 221 -63.41 -22.60 31.85
C LEU A 221 -64.85 -22.38 31.35
N PHE A 222 -65.04 -22.21 30.05
CA PHE A 222 -66.34 -22.45 29.43
C PHE A 222 -66.46 -23.95 29.18
N ASN A 223 -67.23 -24.60 30.05
CA ASN A 223 -67.46 -26.04 30.07
C ASN A 223 -68.33 -26.43 28.86
N TRP A 224 -67.76 -27.17 27.90
CA TRP A 224 -68.51 -27.82 26.82
C TRP A 224 -68.42 -29.33 27.01
N LEU A 225 -69.34 -29.88 27.79
CA LEU A 225 -70.02 -31.15 27.53
C LEU A 225 -71.10 -31.34 28.59
N GLU A 226 -72.37 -31.29 28.18
CA GLU A 226 -73.40 -32.25 28.58
C GLU A 226 -74.61 -32.07 27.65
N GLU A 227 -74.89 -33.17 26.93
CA GLU A 227 -76.07 -33.58 26.12
C GLU A 227 -76.97 -32.54 25.44
#